data_AF-A0A410UG62-F1
#
_entry.id   AF-A0A410UG62-F1
#
_cell.length_a   1.000
_cell.length_b   1.000
_cell.length_c   1.000
_cell.angle_alpha   90.00
_cell.angle_beta   90.00
_cell.angle_gamma   90.00
#
_symmetry.space_group_name_H-M   'P 1'
#
loop_
_entity.id
_entity.type
_entity.pdbx_description
1 polymer ?
#
loop_
_entity_poly.entity_id
_entity_poly.type
_entity_poly.pdbx_seq_one_letter_code
_entity_poly.pdbx_strand_id
1 'polypeptide(L)'
;MLSERTILDDVSFVEVEVEVEVWRVPSSILGSTHEYKYSLTYVECRVCVLRFDNERGKGDHYHDEGQETPYNFTTLEALFDDFWALVDTKRAPP
;
A
#
# COMPACT_ATOMS: atom_id res chain seq x y z
N MET A 1 -5.00 10.23 6.34
CA MET A 1 -3.73 9.87 6.96
C MET A 1 -4.02 9.27 8.33
N LEU A 2 -3.80 7.96 8.50
CA LEU A 2 -3.88 7.28 9.79
C LEU A 2 -2.44 7.13 10.30
N SER A 3 -2.13 7.69 11.47
CA SER A 3 -0.80 7.63 12.08
C SER A 3 -0.92 6.84 13.39
N GLU A 4 -0.12 5.79 13.53
CA GLU A 4 -0.14 4.87 14.68
C GLU A 4 1.28 4.80 15.28
N ARG A 5 1.37 4.75 16.62
CA ARG A 5 2.64 4.63 17.33
C ARG A 5 2.66 3.35 18.13
N THR A 6 3.62 2.48 17.86
CA THR A 6 3.80 1.21 18.59
C THR A 6 5.04 1.30 19.49
N ILE A 7 4.88 0.95 20.77
CA ILE A 7 5.97 0.89 21.74
C ILE A 7 6.59 -0.52 21.69
N LEU A 8 7.88 -0.64 21.39
CA LEU A 8 8.57 -1.94 21.34
C LEU A 8 9.22 -2.31 22.69
N ASP A 9 9.70 -1.31 23.45
CA ASP A 9 10.24 -1.44 24.81
C ASP A 9 10.23 -0.06 25.51
N ASP A 10 10.50 -0.01 26.82
CA ASP A 10 10.37 1.18 27.71
C ASP A 10 11.11 2.46 27.25
N VAL A 11 11.88 2.40 26.15
CA VAL A 11 12.64 3.51 25.56
C VAL A 11 12.56 3.63 24.03
N SER A 12 11.96 2.69 23.31
CA SER A 12 11.87 2.76 21.84
C SER A 12 10.45 2.61 21.28
N PHE A 13 10.10 3.56 20.41
CA PHE A 13 8.84 3.59 19.67
C PHE A 13 9.18 3.49 18.18
N VAL A 14 8.43 2.69 17.44
CA VAL A 14 8.49 2.70 15.98
C VAL A 14 7.36 3.59 15.45
N GLU A 15 7.72 4.55 14.61
CA GLU A 15 6.76 5.38 13.88
C GLU A 15 6.21 4.57 12.70
N VAL A 16 4.90 4.35 12.67
CA VAL A 16 4.22 3.61 11.61
C VAL A 16 3.10 4.47 11.03
N GLU A 17 3.05 4.60 9.70
CA GLU A 17 2.03 5.38 9.01
C GLU A 17 1.41 4.55 7.89
N VAL A 18 0.08 4.66 7.77
CA VAL A 18 -0.67 4.10 6.65
C VAL A 18 -1.41 5.22 5.94
N GLU A 19 -1.16 5.34 4.64
CA GLU A 19 -1.81 6.30 3.76
C GLU A 19 -2.61 5.55 2.70
N VAL A 20 -3.88 5.93 2.55
CA VAL A 20 -4.79 5.32 1.58
C VAL A 20 -5.46 6.44 0.81
N GLU A 21 -5.22 6.46 -0.49
CA GLU A 21 -5.86 7.36 -1.42
C GLU A 21 -6.48 6.55 -2.55
N VAL A 22 -7.79 6.67 -2.74
CA VAL A 22 -8.52 6.00 -3.82
C VAL A 22 -9.48 7.00 -4.45
N TRP A 23 -9.46 7.08 -5.78
CA TRP A 23 -10.23 8.03 -6.56
C TRP A 23 -10.91 7.29 -7.70
N ARG A 24 -12.19 7.57 -7.95
CA ARG A 24 -12.82 7.14 -9.20
C ARG A 24 -12.50 8.15 -10.30
N VAL A 25 -12.02 7.67 -11.44
CA VAL A 25 -11.66 8.47 -12.61
C VAL A 25 -12.68 8.25 -13.74
N PRO A 26 -12.89 9.23 -14.64
CA PRO A 26 -13.90 9.11 -15.70
C PRO A 26 -13.54 8.10 -16.80
N SER A 27 -12.32 7.60 -16.82
CA SER A 27 -11.84 6.55 -17.73
C SER A 27 -10.68 5.82 -17.08
N SER A 28 -10.49 4.53 -17.39
CA SER A 28 -9.37 3.76 -16.84
C SER A 28 -8.02 4.42 -17.14
N ILE A 29 -7.10 4.30 -16.19
CA ILE A 29 -5.72 4.71 -16.39
C ILE A 29 -5.09 3.74 -17.41
N LEU A 30 -4.25 4.25 -18.31
CA LEU A 30 -3.53 3.39 -19.25
C LEU A 30 -2.72 2.33 -18.48
N GLY A 31 -2.98 1.05 -18.77
CA GLY A 31 -2.38 -0.08 -18.07
C GLY A 31 -3.32 -0.76 -17.07
N SER A 32 -4.39 -0.09 -16.63
CA SER A 32 -5.43 -0.64 -15.76
C SER A 32 -6.74 -0.89 -16.52
N THR A 33 -7.53 -1.85 -16.07
CA THR A 33 -8.80 -2.26 -16.70
C THR A 33 -10.04 -1.73 -15.96
N HIS A 34 -9.84 -0.86 -14.96
CA HIS A 34 -10.88 -0.32 -14.09
C HIS A 34 -10.77 1.20 -13.94
N GLU A 35 -11.82 1.82 -13.40
CA GLU A 35 -11.98 3.28 -13.27
C GLU A 35 -11.46 3.83 -11.94
N TYR A 36 -10.45 3.20 -11.34
CA TYR A 36 -9.89 3.66 -10.06
C TYR A 36 -8.44 4.08 -10.22
N LYS A 37 -8.06 5.20 -9.62
CA LYS A 37 -6.69 5.56 -9.31
C LYS A 37 -6.46 5.29 -7.83
N TYR A 38 -5.38 4.62 -7.47
CA TYR A 38 -5.09 4.35 -6.06
C TYR A 38 -3.60 4.50 -5.71
N SER A 39 -3.37 4.81 -4.44
CA SER A 39 -2.06 4.76 -3.76
C SER A 39 -2.32 4.35 -2.30
N LEU A 40 -1.87 3.15 -1.93
CA LEU A 40 -1.91 2.66 -0.56
C LEU A 40 -0.46 2.45 -0.11
N THR A 41 -0.05 3.10 0.97
CA THR A 41 1.34 3.11 1.42
C THR A 41 1.42 2.73 2.88
N TYR A 42 2.36 1.84 3.21
CA TYR A 42 2.77 1.51 4.57
C TYR A 42 4.21 1.98 4.78
N VAL A 43 4.39 2.85 5.76
CA VAL A 43 5.65 3.50 6.10
C VAL A 43 6.04 3.11 7.52
N GLU A 44 7.30 2.69 7.70
CA GLU A 44 7.88 2.39 8.99
C GLU A 44 9.18 3.17 9.16
N CYS A 45 9.34 3.88 10.27
CA CYS A 45 10.51 4.74 10.52
C CYS A 45 10.83 5.69 9.35
N ARG A 46 9.80 6.24 8.71
CA ARG A 46 9.87 7.11 7.51
C ARG A 46 10.39 6.43 6.24
N VAL A 47 10.48 5.10 6.22
CA VAL A 47 10.81 4.29 5.04
C VAL A 47 9.52 3.69 4.49
N CYS A 48 9.27 3.89 3.20
CA CYS A 48 8.17 3.22 2.51
C CYS A 48 8.51 1.73 2.37
N VAL A 49 7.85 0.90 3.17
CA VAL A 49 8.08 -0.56 3.21
C VAL A 49 7.23 -1.26 2.16
N LEU A 50 5.97 -0.85 2.02
CA LEU A 50 5.03 -1.43 1.07
C LEU A 50 4.21 -0.32 0.41
N ARG A 51 4.00 -0.42 -0.90
CA ARG A 51 3.10 0.49 -1.62
C ARG A 51 2.36 -0.23 -2.73
N PHE A 52 1.04 -0.09 -2.79
CA PHE A 52 0.22 -0.47 -3.93
C PHE A 52 -0.17 0.79 -4.69
N ASP A 53 0.08 0.83 -5.99
CA ASP A 53 -0.37 1.90 -6.85
C ASP A 53 -0.64 1.44 -8.29
N ASN A 54 -1.29 2.32 -9.05
CA ASN A 54 -1.44 2.12 -10.47
C ASN A 54 -0.89 3.31 -11.27
N GLU A 55 0.19 3.03 -12.00
CA GLU A 55 0.94 4.04 -12.75
C GLU A 55 0.56 4.00 -14.23
N ARG A 56 0.34 5.19 -14.81
CA ARG A 56 0.01 5.33 -16.22
C ARG A 56 1.11 4.71 -17.10
N GLY A 57 0.74 3.70 -17.88
CA GLY A 57 1.63 2.98 -18.79
C GLY A 57 2.20 1.68 -18.22
N LYS A 58 2.13 1.47 -16.89
CA LYS A 58 2.48 0.20 -16.24
C LYS A 58 1.25 -0.60 -15.84
N GLY A 59 0.22 0.09 -15.35
CA GLY A 59 -0.95 -0.53 -14.74
C GLY A 59 -0.76 -0.80 -13.26
N ASP A 60 -1.51 -1.77 -12.77
CA ASP A 60 -1.65 -2.10 -11.36
C ASP A 60 -0.42 -2.89 -10.86
N HIS A 61 0.21 -2.42 -9.79
CA HIS A 61 1.38 -3.07 -9.20
C HIS A 61 1.52 -2.73 -7.71
N TYR A 62 2.46 -3.41 -7.07
CA TYR A 62 2.92 -3.03 -5.74
C TYR A 62 4.45 -3.08 -5.65
N HIS A 63 4.99 -2.33 -4.71
CA HIS A 63 6.39 -2.27 -4.33
C HIS A 63 6.51 -2.87 -2.94
N ASP A 64 7.29 -3.93 -2.80
CA ASP A 64 7.66 -4.51 -1.51
C ASP A 64 9.17 -4.40 -1.33
N GLU A 65 9.61 -3.62 -0.35
CA GLU A 65 11.02 -3.31 -0.11
C GLU A 65 11.78 -2.83 -1.36
N GLY A 66 11.08 -2.12 -2.25
CA GLY A 66 11.61 -1.61 -3.52
C GLY A 66 11.56 -2.60 -4.70
N GLN A 67 11.06 -3.82 -4.49
CA GLN A 67 10.79 -4.76 -5.58
C GLN A 67 9.39 -4.52 -6.15
N GLU A 68 9.32 -4.10 -7.40
CA GLU A 68 8.08 -3.92 -8.14
C GLU A 68 7.53 -5.29 -8.59
N THR A 69 6.24 -5.54 -8.35
CA THR A 69 5.52 -6.75 -8.75
C THR A 69 4.15 -6.39 -9.35
N PRO A 70 3.76 -6.95 -10.51
CA PRO A 70 2.43 -6.74 -11.08
C PRO A 70 1.32 -7.18 -10.12
N TYR A 71 0.26 -6.38 -10.02
CA TYR A 71 -0.91 -6.67 -9.21
C TYR A 71 -2.12 -6.91 -10.10
N ASN A 72 -2.85 -8.00 -9.89
CA ASN A 72 -4.05 -8.29 -10.67
C ASN A 72 -5.28 -7.74 -9.96
N PHE A 73 -5.63 -6.48 -10.26
CA PHE A 73 -6.80 -5.84 -9.68
C PHE A 73 -8.09 -6.60 -10.02
N THR A 74 -8.94 -6.81 -9.01
CA THR A 74 -10.28 -7.41 -9.18
C THR A 74 -11.37 -6.50 -8.63
N THR A 75 -11.26 -6.12 -7.36
CA THR A 75 -12.20 -5.27 -6.63
C THR A 75 -11.44 -4.36 -5.68
N LEU A 76 -12.07 -3.28 -5.22
CA LEU A 76 -11.45 -2.42 -4.19
C LEU A 76 -11.33 -3.17 -2.86
N GLU A 77 -12.30 -4.02 -2.55
CA GLU A 77 -12.30 -4.86 -1.36
C GLU A 77 -11.08 -5.79 -1.36
N ALA A 78 -10.84 -6.51 -2.47
CA ALA A 78 -9.66 -7.36 -2.60
C ALA A 78 -8.34 -6.56 -2.53
N LEU A 79 -8.29 -5.35 -3.12
CA LEU A 79 -7.12 -4.47 -3.01
C LEU A 79 -6.81 -4.12 -1.55
N PHE A 80 -7.83 -3.79 -0.75
CA PHE A 80 -7.65 -3.49 0.65
C PHE A 80 -7.26 -4.74 1.46
N ASP A 81 -7.91 -5.86 1.22
CA ASP A 81 -7.62 -7.13 1.91
C ASP A 81 -6.18 -7.58 1.65
N ASP A 82 -5.73 -7.54 0.39
CA ASP A 82 -4.36 -7.90 -0.01
C ASP A 82 -3.32 -6.94 0.59
N PHE A 83 -3.61 -5.63 0.59
CA PHE A 83 -2.72 -4.63 1.18
C PHE A 83 -2.54 -4.87 2.68
N TRP A 84 -3.63 -5.04 3.42
CA TRP A 84 -3.56 -5.27 4.87
C TRP A 84 -2.94 -6.62 5.21
N ALA A 85 -3.21 -7.66 4.44
CA ALA A 85 -2.55 -8.95 4.61
C ALA A 85 -1.02 -8.81 4.52
N LEU A 86 -0.50 -8.08 3.53
CA LEU A 86 0.94 -7.82 3.46
C LEU A 86 1.43 -6.92 4.59
N VAL A 87 0.72 -5.86 4.96
CA VAL A 87 1.08 -5.03 6.12
C VAL A 87 1.22 -5.86 7.39
N ASP A 88 0.29 -6.80 7.64
CA ASP A 88 0.34 -7.68 8.80
C ASP A 88 1.56 -8.61 8.77
N THR A 89 1.98 -9.08 7.57
CA THR A 89 3.24 -9.84 7.44
C THR A 89 4.48 -9.00 7.76
N LYS A 90 4.44 -7.68 7.53
CA LYS A 90 5.56 -6.75 7.84
C LYS A 90 5.58 -6.34 9.31
N ARG A 91 4.42 -6.29 9.97
CA ARG A 91 4.29 -5.94 11.40
C ARG A 91 4.63 -7.10 12.33
N ALA A 92 4.55 -8.34 11.85
CA ALA A 92 4.89 -9.50 12.66
C ALA A 92 6.38 -9.44 13.08
N PRO A 93 6.70 -9.56 14.39
CA PRO A 93 8.09 -9.65 14.81
C PRO A 93 8.75 -10.90 14.19
N PRO A 94 10.07 -10.85 13.87
CA PRO A 94 10.82 -12.00 13.38
C PRO A 94 10.82 -13.18 14.36
#